data_AF-A0A2N0MPY6-F1
#
_entry.id   AF-A0A2N0MPY6-F1
#
_cell.length_a   1.000
_cell.length_b   1.000
_cell.length_c   1.000
_cell.angle_alpha   90.00
_cell.angle_beta   90.00
_cell.angle_gamma   90.00
#
_symmetry.space_group_name_H-M   'P 1'
#
loop_
_entity.id
_entity.type
_entity.pdbx_description
1 polymer ?
#
loop_
_entity_poly.entity_id
_entity_poly.type
_entity_poly.pdbx_seq_one_letter_code
_entity_poly.pdbx_strand_id
1 'polypeptide(L)'
;MAAQRESQNIKRKVILLVHGAGEKKRDAFLTTVANAFANWMDRRGVPEGSKEHPPQLEVVQGGHGDSSVELTFRDQRWKFTEVRWADAIEPPPFDPMIGWTFRLGWDQILNLIGFSFSQAVWAFTWSIVFLSFMHIISYGLILAGFLASVFSALVGQGFGSPGFVAAMLSDQVYSWSMRQMGLRLKNVDERHFVEDVIKTLSPGETQSTGPSAEPTPTGTFRGIVKRAFTVFGWTAFLYILMGFHFLNALTNILLYIVAFVLLVPLLLVFWLLAMVTDIPKFGEFVSFVKKRFESFLVGSLSEIKVFLDEPVQAQKIRRELERALDIAAYGDSEVYVLAHSVGAAIAYETLALNRDNNHRVNKVKSLITVGSALNLVRRLENCRSSFYLPLGNVPWVNIRARHDPLRAGPTKGTGSDEVVDVQVSNEGDPFNDHSGYWANEHQVFPRLVGEIWGKDANDVFHMQADEHWVNLGWLAKRKVRILCISGFRWAAWGVFPATISVGLASFFGWLGTGFLKDTWEALWQALNDYIFLPLVNPLLREDINVFDPRGLWQQTFAVLLSALIVTLVAQMLYKFTRALLWDGFFEQWFRIPKRDSE
;
A
#
# COMPACT_ATOMS: atom_id res chain seq x y z
N MET A 1 30.23 38.40 26.89
CA MET A 1 31.01 38.29 25.63
C MET A 1 31.16 36.85 25.14
N ALA A 2 31.54 35.87 25.98
CA ALA A 2 31.67 34.47 25.56
C ALA A 2 30.36 33.87 25.00
N ALA A 3 29.24 33.97 25.72
CA ALA A 3 27.92 33.52 25.25
C ALA A 3 27.46 34.21 23.95
N GLN A 4 27.91 35.46 23.73
CA GLN A 4 27.58 36.22 22.52
C GLN A 4 28.41 35.75 21.32
N ARG A 5 29.68 35.38 21.52
CA ARG A 5 30.51 34.72 20.50
C ARG A 5 30.04 33.29 20.19
N GLU A 6 29.63 32.55 21.21
CA GLU A 6 29.08 31.20 21.05
C GLU A 6 27.77 31.23 20.23
N SER A 7 26.92 32.24 20.46
CA SER A 7 25.71 32.46 19.66
C SER A 7 25.97 32.80 18.18
N GLN A 8 27.18 33.26 17.83
CA GLN A 8 27.56 33.61 16.45
C GLN A 8 27.95 32.39 15.61
N ASN A 9 28.24 31.24 16.22
CA ASN A 9 28.70 30.06 15.50
C ASN A 9 27.60 29.00 15.26
N ILE A 10 26.37 29.26 15.73
CA ILE A 10 25.25 28.35 15.54
C ILE A 10 24.76 28.45 14.10
N LYS A 11 24.78 27.33 13.37
CA LYS A 11 24.24 27.27 12.01
C LYS A 11 22.71 27.39 12.08
N ARG A 12 22.17 28.42 11.42
CA ARG A 12 20.73 28.70 11.38
C ARG A 12 20.14 28.13 10.10
N LYS A 13 19.14 27.27 10.25
CA LYS A 13 18.39 26.68 9.14
C LYS A 13 16.93 27.04 9.29
N VAL A 14 16.29 27.48 8.20
CA VAL A 14 14.85 27.74 8.15
C VAL A 14 14.21 26.68 7.27
N ILE A 15 13.26 25.95 7.82
CA ILE A 15 12.49 24.92 7.13
C ILE A 15 11.08 25.46 6.90
N LEU A 16 10.77 25.79 5.65
CA LEU A 16 9.44 26.19 5.23
C LEU A 16 8.61 24.93 4.97
N LEU A 17 7.58 24.73 5.80
CA LEU A 17 6.66 23.61 5.71
C LEU A 17 5.46 24.01 4.84
N VAL A 18 5.34 23.41 3.66
CA VAL A 18 4.20 23.62 2.76
C VAL A 18 3.28 22.41 2.87
N HIS A 19 2.22 22.54 3.66
CA HIS A 19 1.31 21.45 3.98
C HIS A 19 0.48 20.99 2.77
N GLY A 20 -0.08 19.78 2.87
CA GLY A 20 -1.03 19.24 1.90
C GLY A 20 -2.44 19.83 2.04
N ALA A 21 -3.32 19.47 1.11
CA ALA A 21 -4.71 19.87 1.18
C ALA A 21 -5.41 19.27 2.42
N GLY A 22 -6.36 20.03 2.99
CA GLY A 22 -7.20 19.56 4.10
C GLY A 22 -6.65 19.73 5.50
N GLU A 23 -5.39 20.10 5.63
CA GLU A 23 -4.79 20.43 6.92
C GLU A 23 -5.11 21.90 7.26
N LYS A 24 -6.35 22.13 7.72
CA LYS A 24 -6.85 23.49 8.03
C LYS A 24 -6.59 23.92 9.46
N LYS A 25 -6.27 22.97 10.34
CA LYS A 25 -6.03 23.30 11.74
C LYS A 25 -4.67 23.96 11.83
N ARG A 26 -4.69 25.27 12.08
CA ARG A 26 -3.50 26.09 12.29
C ARG A 26 -2.51 25.38 13.23
N ASP A 27 -1.27 25.30 12.77
CA ASP A 27 -0.11 24.74 13.47
C ASP A 27 -0.14 23.22 13.69
N ALA A 28 -1.18 22.51 13.23
CA ALA A 28 -1.26 21.06 13.39
C ALA A 28 -0.21 20.34 12.54
N PHE A 29 -0.01 20.76 11.28
CA PHE A 29 1.04 20.24 10.43
C PHE A 29 2.42 20.56 11.00
N LEU A 30 2.65 21.83 11.35
CA LEU A 30 3.89 22.32 11.96
C LEU A 30 4.28 21.48 13.18
N THR A 31 3.36 21.32 14.12
CA THR A 31 3.58 20.59 15.36
C THR A 31 3.82 19.11 15.10
N THR A 32 3.06 18.50 14.18
CA THR A 32 3.22 17.08 13.83
C THR A 32 4.60 16.79 13.26
N VAL A 33 5.04 17.59 12.28
CA VAL A 33 6.34 17.41 11.63
C VAL A 33 7.48 17.72 12.59
N ALA A 34 7.42 18.86 13.30
CA ALA A 34 8.49 19.28 14.22
C ALA A 34 8.66 18.29 15.40
N ASN A 35 7.57 17.80 15.99
CA ASN A 35 7.64 16.77 17.03
C ASN A 35 8.21 15.46 16.52
N ALA A 36 7.83 15.04 15.31
CA ALA A 36 8.36 13.81 14.74
C ALA A 36 9.86 13.91 14.45
N PHE A 37 10.35 15.08 14.01
CA PHE A 37 11.79 15.37 13.90
C PHE A 37 12.49 15.31 15.25
N ALA A 38 11.98 16.04 16.25
CA ALA A 38 12.57 16.08 17.59
C ALA A 38 12.64 14.68 18.22
N ASN A 39 11.54 13.92 18.16
CA ASN A 39 11.46 12.55 18.67
C ASN A 39 12.39 11.59 17.93
N TRP A 40 12.58 11.78 16.62
CA TRP A 40 13.53 10.98 15.84
C TRP A 40 14.97 11.30 16.25
N MET A 41 15.32 12.59 16.37
CA MET A 41 16.65 13.04 16.77
C MET A 41 16.99 12.61 18.20
N ASP A 42 16.04 12.69 19.12
CA ASP A 42 16.23 12.27 20.51
C ASP A 42 16.60 10.77 20.60
N ARG A 43 15.88 9.94 19.84
CA ARG A 43 16.12 8.48 19.80
C ARG A 43 17.40 8.06 19.08
N ARG A 44 17.90 8.86 18.13
CA ARG A 44 19.01 8.47 17.24
C ARG A 44 20.29 9.28 17.41
N GLY A 45 20.19 10.52 17.86
CA GLY A 45 21.27 11.50 17.88
C GLY A 45 22.05 11.59 19.20
N VAL A 46 21.72 10.75 20.17
CA VAL A 46 22.33 10.80 21.50
C VAL A 46 23.24 9.58 21.70
N PRO A 47 24.54 9.68 21.35
CA PRO A 47 25.57 8.83 21.94
C PRO A 47 25.34 8.72 23.45
N GLU A 48 25.52 7.55 24.06
CA GLU A 48 25.18 7.32 25.48
C GLU A 48 25.76 8.37 26.44
N GLY A 49 26.88 9.01 26.09
CA GLY A 49 27.51 10.11 26.83
C GLY A 49 26.99 11.53 26.55
N SER A 50 26.14 11.77 25.56
CA SER A 50 25.61 13.11 25.21
C SER A 50 24.14 13.31 25.61
N LYS A 51 23.62 12.49 26.53
CA LYS A 51 22.24 12.60 27.07
C LYS A 51 21.97 13.90 27.83
N GLU A 52 23.00 14.71 28.09
CA GLU A 52 22.88 15.96 28.82
C GLU A 52 22.11 17.06 28.07
N HIS A 53 21.99 16.96 26.74
CA HIS A 53 21.32 17.98 25.92
C HIS A 53 20.35 17.35 24.90
N PRO A 54 19.15 16.92 25.35
CA PRO A 54 18.11 16.46 24.42
C PRO A 54 17.71 17.59 23.46
N PRO A 55 17.23 17.27 22.25
CA PRO A 55 16.70 18.27 21.34
C PRO A 55 15.62 19.09 22.03
N GLN A 56 15.79 20.42 22.06
CA GLN A 56 14.86 21.34 22.70
C GLN A 56 13.93 21.91 21.64
N LEU A 57 12.64 21.69 21.81
CA LEU A 57 11.58 22.21 20.96
C LEU A 57 10.89 23.38 21.66
N GLU A 58 11.06 24.58 21.12
CA GLU A 58 10.45 25.81 21.63
C GLU A 58 9.43 26.34 20.62
N VAL A 59 8.20 26.55 21.07
CA VAL A 59 7.17 27.17 20.24
C VAL A 59 7.37 28.68 20.29
N VAL A 60 7.74 29.28 19.16
CA VAL A 60 7.97 30.71 19.02
C VAL A 60 6.78 31.34 18.29
N GLN A 61 5.94 32.06 19.02
CA GLN A 61 4.86 32.85 18.42
C GLN A 61 5.44 34.10 17.74
N GLY A 62 5.32 34.18 16.41
CA GLY A 62 5.74 35.35 15.65
C GLY A 62 4.75 36.52 15.80
N GLY A 63 5.27 37.75 15.74
CA GLY A 63 4.50 39.00 15.90
C GLY A 63 3.41 39.28 14.85
N HIS A 64 3.25 38.41 13.85
CA HIS A 64 2.25 38.56 12.78
C HIS A 64 1.27 37.38 12.69
N GLY A 65 1.18 36.57 13.75
CA GLY A 65 0.38 35.34 13.70
C GLY A 65 1.02 34.25 12.83
N ASP A 66 2.26 34.41 12.42
CA ASP A 66 3.05 33.32 11.86
C ASP A 66 3.57 32.51 13.06
N SER A 67 3.10 31.27 13.19
CA SER A 67 3.59 30.34 14.21
C SER A 67 4.87 29.69 13.69
N SER A 68 5.88 29.58 14.55
CA SER A 68 7.10 28.86 14.24
C SER A 68 7.51 27.98 15.41
N VAL A 69 8.23 26.92 15.11
CA VAL A 69 8.82 26.04 16.12
C VAL A 69 10.32 26.04 15.92
N GLU A 70 11.07 26.35 16.96
CA GLU A 70 12.52 26.27 16.95
C GLU A 70 12.97 24.96 17.61
N LEU A 71 13.77 24.20 16.88
CA LEU A 71 14.45 23.00 17.34
C LEU A 71 15.94 23.33 17.48
N THR A 72 16.45 23.27 18.70
CA THR A 72 17.89 23.43 18.95
C THR A 72 18.48 22.07 19.30
N PHE A 73 19.50 21.66 18.55
CA PHE A 73 20.21 20.41 18.79
C PHE A 73 21.70 20.59 18.43
N ARG A 74 22.57 20.44 19.42
CA ARG A 74 24.02 20.69 19.30
C ARG A 74 24.32 22.12 18.79
N ASP A 75 25.10 22.26 17.74
CA ASP A 75 25.49 23.53 17.10
C ASP A 75 24.49 24.00 16.01
N GLN A 76 23.33 23.34 15.92
CA GLN A 76 22.29 23.64 14.94
C GLN A 76 21.07 24.26 15.60
N ARG A 77 20.51 25.29 14.96
CA ARG A 77 19.18 25.83 15.27
C ARG A 77 18.32 25.78 14.02
N TRP A 78 17.23 25.04 14.11
CA TRP A 78 16.30 24.78 13.02
C TRP A 78 14.98 25.47 13.33
N LYS A 79 14.58 26.42 12.48
CA LYS A 79 13.29 27.11 12.60
C LYS A 79 12.31 26.55 11.58
N PHE A 80 11.29 25.85 12.06
CA PHE A 80 10.19 25.37 11.26
C PHE A 80 9.11 26.46 11.18
N THR A 81 8.70 26.81 9.96
CA THR A 81 7.65 27.79 9.71
C THR A 81 6.64 27.20 8.73
N GLU A 82 5.37 27.18 9.12
CA GLU A 82 4.30 26.70 8.23
C GLU A 82 3.86 27.79 7.26
N VAL A 83 3.79 27.43 5.98
CA VAL A 83 3.29 28.28 4.91
C VAL A 83 1.79 28.09 4.80
N ARG A 84 1.04 29.10 5.24
CA ARG A 84 -0.43 29.06 5.37
C ARG A 84 -1.16 29.39 4.07
N TRP A 85 -0.83 28.66 3.01
CA TRP A 85 -1.38 28.92 1.69
C TRP A 85 -2.88 28.62 1.58
N ALA A 86 -3.41 27.69 2.38
CA ALA A 86 -4.82 27.33 2.34
C ALA A 86 -5.75 28.45 2.84
N ASP A 87 -5.25 29.37 3.68
CA ASP A 87 -6.03 30.53 4.13
C ASP A 87 -6.24 31.55 3.01
N ALA A 88 -5.43 31.50 1.95
CA ALA A 88 -5.56 32.36 0.78
C ALA A 88 -6.59 31.84 -0.24
N ILE A 89 -7.17 30.66 -0.01
CA ILE A 89 -8.13 30.03 -0.92
C ILE A 89 -9.53 30.51 -0.59
N GLU A 90 -10.17 31.11 -1.58
CA GLU A 90 -11.60 31.37 -1.56
C GLU A 90 -12.29 30.09 -2.06
N PRO A 91 -13.07 29.40 -1.20
CA PRO A 91 -13.71 28.16 -1.59
C PRO A 91 -14.65 28.44 -2.78
N PRO A 92 -14.54 27.67 -3.88
CA PRO A 92 -15.41 27.86 -5.02
C PRO A 92 -16.85 27.53 -4.63
N PRO A 93 -17.85 28.02 -5.39
CA PRO A 93 -19.23 27.67 -5.15
C PRO A 93 -19.42 26.15 -5.15
N PHE A 94 -20.38 25.68 -4.35
CA PHE A 94 -20.61 24.25 -4.10
C PHE A 94 -20.92 23.45 -5.38
N ASP A 95 -21.63 24.04 -6.34
CA ASP A 95 -22.02 23.34 -7.57
C ASP A 95 -20.83 22.95 -8.46
N PRO A 96 -19.89 23.87 -8.80
CA PRO A 96 -18.60 23.52 -9.39
C PRO A 96 -17.86 22.44 -8.63
N MET A 97 -17.81 22.53 -7.29
CA MET A 97 -17.11 21.55 -6.46
C MET A 97 -17.65 20.13 -6.60
N ILE A 98 -18.98 19.97 -6.60
CA ILE A 98 -19.60 18.65 -6.84
C ILE A 98 -19.23 18.15 -8.24
N GLY A 99 -19.40 18.98 -9.27
CA GLY A 99 -19.12 18.57 -10.64
C GLY A 99 -17.66 18.11 -10.81
N TRP A 100 -16.73 18.81 -10.17
CA TRP A 100 -15.31 18.46 -10.16
C TRP A 100 -15.03 17.17 -9.41
N THR A 101 -15.61 17.01 -8.23
CA THR A 101 -15.49 15.80 -7.42
C THR A 101 -16.00 14.59 -8.18
N PHE A 102 -17.15 14.74 -8.85
CA PHE A 102 -17.74 13.67 -9.64
C PHE A 102 -16.82 13.28 -10.80
N ARG A 103 -16.31 14.26 -11.56
CA ARG A 103 -15.40 14.00 -12.69
C ARG A 103 -14.07 13.37 -12.24
N LEU A 104 -13.43 13.91 -11.21
CA LEU A 104 -12.18 13.37 -10.66
C LEU A 104 -12.38 11.99 -10.04
N GLY A 105 -13.46 11.82 -9.26
CA GLY A 105 -13.83 10.54 -8.67
C GLY A 105 -14.09 9.49 -9.74
N TRP A 106 -14.81 9.86 -10.81
CA TRP A 106 -15.05 9.03 -11.97
C TRP A 106 -13.75 8.56 -12.63
N ASP A 107 -12.86 9.50 -12.92
CA ASP A 107 -11.58 9.19 -13.55
C ASP A 107 -10.70 8.29 -12.66
N GLN A 108 -10.70 8.51 -11.34
CA GLN A 108 -9.96 7.65 -10.41
C GLN A 108 -10.56 6.24 -10.33
N ILE A 109 -11.89 6.12 -10.30
CA ILE A 109 -12.57 4.82 -10.31
C ILE A 109 -12.27 4.08 -11.62
N LEU A 110 -12.37 4.72 -12.77
CA LEU A 110 -12.02 4.11 -14.05
C LEU A 110 -10.55 3.69 -14.10
N ASN A 111 -9.63 4.49 -13.55
CA ASN A 111 -8.23 4.14 -13.45
C ASN A 111 -7.99 2.94 -12.51
N LEU A 112 -8.69 2.86 -11.37
CA LEU A 112 -8.61 1.74 -10.44
C LEU A 112 -9.17 0.45 -11.04
N ILE A 113 -10.32 0.53 -11.74
CA ILE A 113 -10.91 -0.58 -12.48
C ILE A 113 -9.95 -1.04 -13.57
N GLY A 114 -9.43 -0.10 -14.38
CA GLY A 114 -8.48 -0.39 -15.45
C GLY A 114 -7.19 -1.02 -14.94
N PHE A 115 -6.63 -0.51 -13.83
CA PHE A 115 -5.46 -1.08 -13.17
C PHE A 115 -5.75 -2.50 -12.65
N SER A 116 -6.86 -2.70 -11.95
CA SER A 116 -7.25 -4.01 -11.40
C SER A 116 -7.50 -5.03 -12.50
N PHE A 117 -8.16 -4.62 -13.58
CA PHE A 117 -8.36 -5.42 -14.77
C PHE A 117 -7.02 -5.78 -15.43
N SER A 118 -6.12 -4.81 -15.60
CA SER A 118 -4.78 -5.05 -16.14
C SER A 118 -3.99 -6.04 -15.28
N GLN A 119 -4.04 -5.92 -13.94
CA GLN A 119 -3.41 -6.88 -13.03
C GLN A 119 -4.03 -8.28 -13.15
N ALA A 120 -5.36 -8.38 -13.28
CA ALA A 120 -6.04 -9.65 -13.49
C ALA A 120 -5.61 -10.32 -14.81
N VAL A 121 -5.57 -9.55 -15.90
CA VAL A 121 -5.11 -10.02 -17.21
C VAL A 121 -3.64 -10.46 -17.14
N TRP A 122 -2.76 -9.66 -16.54
CA TRP A 122 -1.36 -10.01 -16.38
C TRP A 122 -1.17 -11.29 -15.56
N ALA A 123 -1.88 -11.41 -14.43
CA ALA A 123 -1.84 -12.61 -13.61
C ALA A 123 -2.31 -13.84 -14.40
N PHE A 124 -3.39 -13.72 -15.16
CA PHE A 124 -3.91 -14.79 -16.00
C PHE A 124 -2.95 -15.17 -17.15
N THR A 125 -2.37 -14.20 -17.84
CA THR A 125 -1.40 -14.46 -18.92
C THR A 125 -0.14 -15.14 -18.38
N TRP A 126 0.45 -14.62 -17.30
CA TRP A 126 1.60 -15.27 -16.64
C TRP A 126 1.26 -16.67 -16.16
N SER A 127 0.01 -16.87 -15.72
CA SER A 127 -0.48 -18.18 -15.34
C SER A 127 -0.40 -19.16 -16.51
N ILE A 128 -0.93 -18.80 -17.68
CA ILE A 128 -0.89 -19.67 -18.86
C ILE A 128 0.55 -19.97 -19.30
N VAL A 129 1.41 -18.94 -19.33
CA VAL A 129 2.82 -19.09 -19.74
C VAL A 129 3.56 -20.03 -18.79
N PHE A 130 3.42 -19.81 -17.48
CA PHE A 130 4.05 -20.63 -16.47
C PHE A 130 3.53 -22.07 -16.49
N LEU A 131 2.22 -22.27 -16.68
CA LEU A 131 1.62 -23.59 -16.82
C LEU A 131 2.14 -24.33 -18.04
N SER A 132 2.23 -23.65 -19.18
CA SER A 132 2.82 -24.22 -20.40
C SER A 132 4.26 -24.65 -20.17
N PHE A 133 5.05 -23.81 -19.51
CA PHE A 133 6.43 -24.11 -19.16
C PHE A 133 6.57 -25.32 -18.22
N MET A 134 5.75 -25.39 -17.17
CA MET A 134 5.74 -26.52 -16.23
C MET A 134 5.30 -27.83 -16.89
N HIS A 135 4.35 -27.78 -17.84
CA HIS A 135 3.97 -28.94 -18.64
C HIS A 135 5.13 -29.38 -19.53
N ILE A 136 5.82 -28.46 -20.20
CA ILE A 136 7.00 -28.79 -21.03
C ILE A 136 8.09 -29.46 -20.19
N ILE A 137 8.41 -28.94 -18.99
CA ILE A 137 9.37 -29.58 -18.08
C ILE A 137 8.89 -30.97 -17.66
N SER A 138 7.63 -31.10 -17.26
CA SER A 138 7.06 -32.37 -16.82
C SER A 138 7.10 -33.42 -17.93
N TYR A 139 6.72 -33.06 -19.15
CA TYR A 139 6.83 -33.93 -20.32
C TYR A 139 8.28 -34.26 -20.65
N GLY A 140 9.20 -33.31 -20.53
CA GLY A 140 10.64 -33.53 -20.72
C GLY A 140 11.19 -34.55 -19.72
N LEU A 141 10.79 -34.46 -18.44
CA LEU A 141 11.20 -35.40 -17.40
C LEU A 141 10.58 -36.79 -17.59
N ILE A 142 9.30 -36.87 -17.97
CA ILE A 142 8.63 -38.14 -18.29
C ILE A 142 9.30 -38.80 -19.49
N LEU A 143 9.57 -38.05 -20.56
CA LEU A 143 10.25 -38.54 -21.76
C LEU A 143 11.67 -38.99 -21.44
N ALA A 144 12.43 -38.23 -20.65
CA ALA A 144 13.77 -38.62 -20.23
C ALA A 144 13.75 -39.92 -19.39
N GLY A 145 12.80 -40.06 -18.46
CA GLY A 145 12.62 -41.28 -17.67
C GLY A 145 12.21 -42.48 -18.53
N PHE A 146 11.34 -42.28 -19.53
CA PHE A 146 10.96 -43.30 -20.50
C PHE A 146 12.14 -43.72 -21.36
N LEU A 147 12.88 -42.77 -21.94
CA LEU A 147 14.06 -43.04 -22.75
C LEU A 147 15.15 -43.77 -21.95
N ALA A 148 15.38 -43.38 -20.69
CA ALA A 148 16.30 -44.08 -19.81
C ALA A 148 15.86 -45.53 -19.54
N SER A 149 14.56 -45.76 -19.37
CA SER A 149 13.99 -47.11 -19.16
C SER A 149 14.12 -47.98 -20.41
N VAL A 150 13.78 -47.43 -21.58
CA VAL A 150 13.95 -48.10 -22.88
C VAL A 150 15.42 -48.41 -23.13
N PHE A 151 16.30 -47.45 -22.90
CA PHE A 151 17.74 -47.63 -23.06
C PHE A 151 18.27 -48.73 -22.12
N SER A 152 17.86 -48.73 -20.85
CA SER A 152 18.22 -49.79 -19.91
C SER A 152 17.72 -51.17 -20.34
N ALA A 153 16.52 -51.26 -20.92
CA ALA A 153 15.97 -52.51 -21.44
C ALA A 153 16.73 -53.01 -22.69
N LEU A 154 17.12 -52.09 -23.58
CA LEU A 154 17.87 -52.41 -24.80
C LEU A 154 19.33 -52.81 -24.50
N VAL A 155 20.00 -52.10 -23.58
CA VAL A 155 21.40 -52.38 -23.21
C VAL A 155 21.52 -53.61 -22.32
N GLY A 156 20.51 -53.88 -21.49
CA GLY A 156 20.41 -55.09 -20.66
C GLY A 156 20.40 -56.41 -21.44
N GLN A 157 20.30 -56.38 -22.78
CA GLN A 157 20.41 -57.58 -23.63
C GLN A 157 21.80 -57.84 -24.23
N GLY A 158 22.83 -57.04 -23.96
CA GLY A 158 24.16 -57.41 -24.46
C GLY A 158 25.34 -56.45 -24.31
N PHE A 159 25.18 -55.29 -23.67
CA PHE A 159 26.30 -54.36 -23.44
C PHE A 159 26.35 -53.93 -21.97
N GLY A 160 27.57 -53.72 -21.46
CA GLY A 160 27.91 -53.61 -20.04
C GLY A 160 27.10 -52.62 -19.19
N SER A 161 27.29 -52.75 -17.88
CA SER A 161 26.42 -52.29 -16.79
C SER A 161 25.70 -50.93 -17.00
N PRO A 162 24.39 -50.82 -16.65
CA PRO A 162 23.58 -49.60 -16.74
C PRO A 162 24.16 -48.32 -16.10
N GLY A 163 25.10 -48.46 -15.16
CA GLY A 163 25.71 -47.32 -14.45
C GLY A 163 26.51 -46.36 -15.34
N PHE A 164 27.11 -46.86 -16.42
CA PHE A 164 27.98 -46.04 -17.27
C PHE A 164 27.19 -45.01 -18.10
N VAL A 165 26.02 -45.41 -18.63
CA VAL A 165 25.24 -44.52 -19.49
C VAL A 165 24.41 -43.50 -18.70
N ALA A 166 23.95 -43.88 -17.49
CA ALA A 166 23.30 -42.94 -16.59
C ALA A 166 24.25 -41.80 -16.16
N ALA A 167 25.52 -42.12 -15.89
CA ALA A 167 26.54 -41.12 -15.56
C ALA A 167 26.83 -40.19 -16.76
N MET A 168 26.96 -40.75 -17.97
CA MET A 168 27.25 -39.98 -19.19
C MET A 168 26.10 -39.03 -19.59
N LEU A 169 24.84 -39.46 -19.47
CA LEU A 169 23.69 -38.62 -19.79
C LEU A 169 23.43 -37.55 -18.71
N SER A 170 23.64 -37.87 -17.44
CA SER A 170 23.57 -36.90 -16.33
C SER A 170 24.55 -35.75 -16.56
N ASP A 171 25.79 -36.07 -16.93
CA ASP A 171 26.86 -35.08 -17.11
C ASP A 171 26.61 -34.20 -18.36
N GLN A 172 26.16 -34.79 -19.47
CA GLN A 172 25.84 -34.03 -20.68
C GLN A 172 24.61 -33.12 -20.50
N VAL A 173 23.53 -33.62 -19.88
CA VAL A 173 22.32 -32.82 -19.63
C VAL A 173 22.61 -31.69 -18.65
N TYR A 174 23.35 -31.95 -17.58
CA TYR A 174 23.76 -30.93 -16.61
C TYR A 174 24.63 -29.85 -17.27
N SER A 175 25.66 -30.23 -18.04
CA SER A 175 26.54 -29.28 -18.73
C SER A 175 25.81 -28.45 -19.81
N TRP A 176 24.78 -29.02 -20.43
CA TRP A 176 23.97 -28.33 -21.43
C TRP A 176 23.02 -27.32 -20.77
N SER A 177 22.33 -27.71 -19.70
CA SER A 177 21.44 -26.82 -18.94
C SER A 177 22.18 -25.64 -18.33
N MET A 178 23.39 -25.85 -17.77
CA MET A 178 24.21 -24.78 -17.20
C MET A 178 24.70 -23.79 -18.27
N ARG A 179 25.00 -24.27 -19.49
CA ARG A 179 25.37 -23.41 -20.62
C ARG A 179 24.20 -22.55 -21.14
N GLN A 180 22.99 -23.09 -21.18
CA GLN A 180 21.79 -22.35 -21.62
C GLN A 180 21.35 -21.28 -20.61
N MET A 181 21.58 -21.50 -19.31
CA MET A 181 21.26 -20.51 -18.27
C MET A 181 22.27 -19.35 -18.17
N GLY A 182 23.30 -19.31 -19.03
CA GLY A 182 24.31 -18.23 -19.03
C GLY A 182 25.18 -18.19 -17.77
N LEU A 183 25.05 -19.18 -16.89
CA LEU A 183 25.83 -19.32 -15.67
C LEU A 183 27.21 -19.89 -16.01
N ARG A 184 28.12 -19.03 -16.51
CA ARG A 184 29.55 -19.34 -16.45
C ARG A 184 29.98 -19.22 -15.00
N LEU A 185 30.08 -20.34 -14.30
CA LEU A 185 30.80 -20.41 -13.03
C LEU A 185 32.29 -20.13 -13.31
N LYS A 186 32.65 -18.85 -13.34
CA LYS A 186 34.06 -18.46 -13.33
C LYS A 186 34.62 -18.88 -11.97
N ASN A 187 35.53 -19.86 -11.98
CA ASN A 187 36.42 -20.25 -10.87
C ASN A 187 35.97 -21.39 -9.95
N VAL A 188 35.03 -22.23 -10.33
CA VAL A 188 34.90 -23.55 -9.67
C VAL A 188 35.59 -24.57 -10.55
N ASP A 189 36.63 -25.22 -10.04
CA ASP A 189 37.29 -26.34 -10.69
C ASP A 189 36.26 -27.48 -10.81
N GLU A 190 35.58 -27.54 -11.96
CA GLU A 190 34.40 -28.39 -12.21
C GLU A 190 34.67 -29.86 -11.88
N ARG A 191 35.93 -30.31 -11.95
CA ARG A 191 36.34 -31.67 -11.59
C ARG A 191 36.16 -31.97 -10.11
N HIS A 192 36.51 -31.05 -9.21
CA HIS A 192 36.42 -31.28 -7.77
C HIS A 192 34.97 -31.31 -7.28
N PHE A 193 34.10 -30.45 -7.82
CA PHE A 193 32.68 -30.47 -7.46
C PHE A 193 31.98 -31.75 -7.94
N VAL A 194 32.30 -32.23 -9.14
CA VAL A 194 31.76 -33.48 -9.66
C VAL A 194 32.30 -34.68 -8.87
N GLU A 195 33.58 -34.71 -8.53
CA GLU A 195 34.16 -35.76 -7.66
C GLU A 195 33.56 -35.78 -6.26
N ASP A 196 33.31 -34.61 -5.65
CA ASP A 196 32.68 -34.52 -4.32
C ASP A 196 31.21 -34.93 -4.35
N VAL A 197 30.47 -34.57 -5.40
CA VAL A 197 29.09 -35.03 -5.60
C VAL A 197 29.06 -36.54 -5.85
N ILE A 198 30.00 -37.09 -6.64
CA ILE A 198 30.12 -38.55 -6.86
C ILE A 198 30.51 -39.28 -5.57
N LYS A 199 31.42 -38.73 -4.76
CA LYS A 199 31.78 -39.28 -3.43
C LYS A 199 30.64 -39.20 -2.43
N THR A 200 29.81 -38.16 -2.49
CA THR A 200 28.67 -37.97 -1.59
C THR A 200 27.46 -38.83 -2.00
N LEU A 201 27.30 -39.10 -3.29
CA LEU A 201 26.22 -39.93 -3.83
C LEU A 201 26.59 -41.41 -3.98
N SER A 202 27.87 -41.78 -3.93
CA SER A 202 28.29 -43.18 -3.77
C SER A 202 28.13 -43.56 -2.30
N PRO A 203 27.12 -44.36 -1.93
CA PRO A 203 27.01 -44.82 -0.55
C PRO A 203 28.28 -45.58 -0.21
N GLY A 204 28.95 -45.17 0.88
CA GLY A 204 30.22 -45.73 1.31
C GLY A 204 30.18 -47.25 1.25
N GLU A 205 31.04 -47.81 0.40
CA GLU A 205 31.22 -49.23 0.20
C GLU A 205 31.85 -49.80 1.49
N THR A 206 30.99 -50.05 2.47
CA THR A 206 31.33 -50.85 3.63
C THR A 206 31.55 -52.26 3.10
N GLN A 207 32.81 -52.71 3.10
CA GLN A 207 33.19 -54.10 2.82
C GLN A 207 32.51 -55.01 3.85
N SER A 208 31.27 -55.38 3.58
CA SER A 208 30.55 -56.45 4.25
C SER A 208 30.76 -57.70 3.40
N THR A 209 31.55 -58.64 3.91
CA THR A 209 31.84 -59.95 3.31
C THR A 209 30.68 -60.95 3.45
N GLY A 210 29.44 -60.47 3.55
CA GLY A 210 28.23 -61.30 3.60
C GLY A 210 27.62 -61.52 2.20
N PRO A 211 26.95 -62.67 1.95
CA PRO A 211 26.35 -62.98 0.66
C PRO A 211 25.40 -61.85 0.25
N SER A 212 25.69 -61.27 -0.92
CA SER A 212 25.01 -60.13 -1.52
C SER A 212 23.52 -60.37 -1.60
N ALA A 213 22.76 -59.76 -0.69
CA ALA A 213 21.32 -59.62 -0.85
C ALA A 213 21.08 -58.77 -2.10
N GLU A 214 20.49 -59.37 -3.12
CA GLU A 214 20.12 -58.69 -4.37
C GLU A 214 19.38 -57.39 -4.01
N PRO A 215 19.76 -56.25 -4.61
CA PRO A 215 19.07 -54.99 -4.36
C PRO A 215 17.62 -55.14 -4.80
N THR A 216 16.72 -55.29 -3.82
CA THR A 216 15.30 -55.44 -4.09
C THR A 216 14.81 -54.20 -4.86
N PRO A 217 14.13 -54.36 -6.02
CA PRO A 217 13.72 -53.26 -6.92
C PRO A 217 12.83 -52.17 -6.28
N THR A 218 12.40 -52.37 -5.04
CA THR A 218 11.45 -51.53 -4.31
C THR A 218 12.01 -50.18 -3.89
N GLY A 219 13.33 -50.04 -3.70
CA GLY A 219 13.98 -48.79 -3.28
C GLY A 219 13.91 -47.67 -4.34
N THR A 220 14.14 -48.02 -5.60
CA THR A 220 14.18 -47.06 -6.72
C THR A 220 12.78 -46.52 -7.05
N PHE A 221 11.77 -47.37 -6.99
CA PHE A 221 10.37 -46.98 -7.23
C PHE A 221 9.88 -45.98 -6.17
N ARG A 222 10.16 -46.22 -4.89
CA ARG A 222 9.75 -45.33 -3.79
C ARG A 222 10.39 -43.93 -3.91
N GLY A 223 11.63 -43.85 -4.38
CA GLY A 223 12.33 -42.59 -4.64
C GLY A 223 11.68 -41.78 -5.77
N ILE A 224 11.31 -42.44 -6.87
CA ILE A 224 10.62 -41.83 -8.01
C ILE A 224 9.24 -41.31 -7.58
N VAL A 225 8.46 -42.12 -6.85
CA VAL A 225 7.14 -41.74 -6.33
C VAL A 225 7.23 -40.51 -5.41
N LYS A 226 8.20 -40.45 -4.50
CA LYS A 226 8.36 -39.30 -3.58
C LYS A 226 8.69 -38.01 -4.34
N ARG A 227 9.57 -38.08 -5.36
CA ARG A 227 9.90 -36.91 -6.20
C ARG A 227 8.71 -36.45 -7.04
N ALA A 228 7.95 -37.38 -7.61
CA ALA A 228 6.73 -37.09 -8.36
C ALA A 228 5.68 -36.40 -7.46
N PHE A 229 5.49 -36.88 -6.22
CA PHE A 229 4.60 -36.24 -5.25
C PHE A 229 5.06 -34.83 -4.86
N THR A 230 6.35 -34.60 -4.68
CA THR A 230 6.88 -33.26 -4.39
C THR A 230 6.62 -32.30 -5.55
N VAL A 231 6.89 -32.72 -6.80
CA VAL A 231 6.62 -31.90 -7.98
C VAL A 231 5.12 -31.62 -8.11
N PHE A 232 4.27 -32.65 -7.99
CA PHE A 232 2.82 -32.48 -8.05
C PHE A 232 2.29 -31.56 -6.94
N GLY A 233 2.82 -31.70 -5.72
CA GLY A 233 2.47 -30.84 -4.58
C GLY A 233 2.86 -29.38 -4.81
N TRP A 234 4.05 -29.10 -5.33
CA TRP A 234 4.46 -27.73 -5.68
C TRP A 234 3.61 -27.16 -6.81
N THR A 235 3.32 -27.94 -7.86
CA THR A 235 2.45 -27.50 -8.95
C THR A 235 1.05 -27.18 -8.42
N ALA A 236 0.45 -28.05 -7.59
CA ALA A 236 -0.84 -27.82 -6.96
C ALA A 236 -0.84 -26.57 -6.06
N PHE A 237 0.22 -26.36 -5.26
CA PHE A 237 0.38 -25.16 -4.44
C PHE A 237 0.43 -23.88 -5.28
N LEU A 238 1.14 -23.89 -6.41
CA LEU A 238 1.20 -22.77 -7.34
C LEU A 238 -0.16 -22.50 -7.99
N TYR A 239 -0.89 -23.55 -8.41
CA TYR A 239 -2.27 -23.41 -8.89
C TYR A 239 -3.19 -22.74 -7.85
N ILE A 240 -3.07 -23.15 -6.58
CA ILE A 240 -3.84 -22.57 -5.48
C ILE A 240 -3.50 -21.08 -5.33
N LEU A 241 -2.21 -20.71 -5.29
CA LEU A 241 -1.78 -19.31 -5.21
C LEU A 241 -2.32 -18.47 -6.38
N MET A 242 -2.27 -19.01 -7.60
CA MET A 242 -2.76 -18.31 -8.80
C MET A 242 -4.28 -18.13 -8.76
N GLY A 243 -5.01 -19.18 -8.36
CA GLY A 243 -6.46 -19.11 -8.12
C GLY A 243 -6.81 -18.04 -7.09
N PHE A 244 -6.02 -17.94 -6.00
CA PHE A 244 -6.20 -16.88 -5.00
C PHE A 244 -5.96 -15.48 -5.56
N HIS A 245 -4.91 -15.27 -6.35
CA HIS A 245 -4.67 -13.96 -6.98
C HIS A 245 -5.79 -13.55 -7.93
N PHE A 246 -6.32 -14.49 -8.72
CA PHE A 246 -7.45 -14.25 -9.61
C PHE A 246 -8.73 -13.92 -8.84
N LEU A 247 -9.08 -14.72 -7.82
CA LEU A 247 -10.25 -14.49 -6.98
C LEU A 247 -10.16 -13.15 -6.24
N ASN A 248 -8.97 -12.78 -5.78
CA ASN A 248 -8.73 -11.48 -5.17
C ASN A 248 -8.97 -10.34 -6.18
N ALA A 249 -8.40 -10.43 -7.39
CA ALA A 249 -8.63 -9.41 -8.41
C ALA A 249 -10.12 -9.26 -8.75
N LEU A 250 -10.83 -10.39 -8.89
CA LEU A 250 -12.28 -10.40 -9.14
C LEU A 250 -13.06 -9.78 -7.96
N THR A 251 -12.68 -10.10 -6.73
CA THR A 251 -13.30 -9.55 -5.51
C THR A 251 -13.11 -8.04 -5.45
N ASN A 252 -11.89 -7.54 -5.73
CA ASN A 252 -11.65 -6.10 -5.76
C ASN A 252 -12.48 -5.42 -6.85
N ILE A 253 -12.59 -6.00 -8.05
CA ILE A 253 -13.46 -5.49 -9.11
C ILE A 253 -14.91 -5.42 -8.63
N LEU A 254 -15.42 -6.49 -8.00
CA LEU A 254 -16.78 -6.52 -7.47
C LEU A 254 -16.99 -5.47 -6.37
N LEU A 255 -16.03 -5.31 -5.45
CA LEU A 255 -16.07 -4.29 -4.41
C LEU A 255 -16.07 -2.88 -4.99
N TYR A 256 -15.30 -2.63 -6.05
CA TYR A 256 -15.32 -1.35 -6.75
C TYR A 256 -16.66 -1.10 -7.44
N ILE A 257 -17.26 -2.13 -8.04
CA ILE A 257 -18.61 -2.02 -8.63
C ILE A 257 -19.65 -1.75 -7.54
N VAL A 258 -19.62 -2.48 -6.42
CA VAL A 258 -20.57 -2.26 -5.30
C VAL A 258 -20.38 -0.88 -4.70
N ALA A 259 -19.13 -0.49 -4.39
CA ALA A 259 -18.82 0.83 -3.89
C ALA A 259 -19.32 1.91 -4.86
N PHE A 260 -19.16 1.71 -6.17
CA PHE A 260 -19.66 2.61 -7.19
C PHE A 260 -21.19 2.68 -7.23
N VAL A 261 -21.87 1.53 -7.25
CA VAL A 261 -23.34 1.42 -7.24
C VAL A 261 -23.94 2.03 -5.97
N LEU A 262 -23.21 2.03 -4.85
CA LEU A 262 -23.63 2.70 -3.62
C LEU A 262 -23.27 4.19 -3.62
N LEU A 263 -22.09 4.55 -4.12
CA LEU A 263 -21.57 5.91 -4.12
C LEU A 263 -22.35 6.81 -5.07
N VAL A 264 -22.74 6.34 -6.25
CA VAL A 264 -23.46 7.16 -7.24
C VAL A 264 -24.83 7.61 -6.72
N PRO A 265 -25.72 6.72 -6.23
CA PRO A 265 -26.98 7.13 -5.61
C PRO A 265 -26.76 7.99 -4.37
N LEU A 266 -25.75 7.68 -3.55
CA LEU A 266 -25.41 8.50 -2.40
C LEU A 266 -25.09 9.94 -2.85
N LEU A 267 -24.18 10.11 -3.81
CA LEU A 267 -23.82 11.41 -4.39
C LEU A 267 -25.01 12.12 -5.03
N LEU A 268 -25.91 11.38 -5.71
CA LEU A 268 -27.15 11.92 -6.27
C LEU A 268 -28.07 12.42 -5.15
N VAL A 269 -28.26 11.65 -4.08
CA VAL A 269 -29.02 12.06 -2.91
C VAL A 269 -28.40 13.31 -2.28
N PHE A 270 -27.08 13.36 -2.13
CA PHE A 270 -26.38 14.55 -1.65
C PHE A 270 -26.61 15.77 -2.54
N TRP A 271 -26.55 15.59 -3.86
CA TRP A 271 -26.80 16.65 -4.83
C TRP A 271 -28.25 17.15 -4.76
N LEU A 272 -29.23 16.23 -4.70
CA LEU A 272 -30.64 16.56 -4.52
C LEU A 272 -30.89 17.26 -3.18
N LEU A 273 -30.27 16.78 -2.09
CA LEU A 273 -30.36 17.40 -0.77
C LEU A 273 -29.80 18.83 -0.79
N ALA A 274 -28.73 19.07 -1.54
CA ALA A 274 -28.16 20.40 -1.71
C ALA A 274 -29.08 21.35 -2.51
N MET A 275 -29.91 20.83 -3.42
CA MET A 275 -30.92 21.64 -4.12
C MET A 275 -32.11 22.02 -3.21
N VAL A 276 -32.37 21.24 -2.17
CA VAL A 276 -33.54 21.39 -1.29
C VAL A 276 -33.20 22.15 0.01
N THR A 277 -32.00 22.72 0.13
CA THR A 277 -31.52 23.38 1.36
C THR A 277 -32.33 24.58 1.83
N ASP A 278 -33.20 25.14 0.99
CA ASP A 278 -34.02 26.32 1.32
C ASP A 278 -35.23 25.99 2.22
N ILE A 279 -35.44 24.73 2.61
CA ILE A 279 -36.50 24.32 3.54
C ILE A 279 -36.05 24.50 5.01
N PRO A 280 -36.65 25.41 5.80
CA PRO A 280 -36.13 25.86 7.10
C PRO A 280 -35.89 24.76 8.16
N LYS A 281 -36.67 23.67 8.13
CA LYS A 281 -36.56 22.56 9.11
C LYS A 281 -35.65 21.42 8.66
N PHE A 282 -35.39 21.29 7.35
CA PHE A 282 -34.47 20.29 6.81
C PHE A 282 -33.02 20.80 6.80
N GLY A 283 -32.85 22.13 6.92
CA GLY A 283 -31.57 22.82 6.87
C GLY A 283 -30.55 22.39 7.92
N GLU A 284 -30.95 22.01 9.14
CA GLU A 284 -29.96 21.63 10.18
C GLU A 284 -29.23 20.32 9.85
N PHE A 285 -29.96 19.25 9.52
CA PHE A 285 -29.35 17.97 9.13
C PHE A 285 -28.57 18.09 7.82
N VAL A 286 -29.16 18.74 6.80
CA VAL A 286 -28.46 18.94 5.53
C VAL A 286 -27.24 19.83 5.70
N SER A 287 -27.28 20.87 6.55
CA SER A 287 -26.09 21.69 6.81
C SER A 287 -25.00 20.93 7.57
N PHE A 288 -25.36 20.02 8.49
CA PHE A 288 -24.37 19.14 9.14
C PHE A 288 -23.69 18.22 8.13
N VAL A 289 -24.49 17.55 7.30
CA VAL A 289 -24.04 16.62 6.26
C VAL A 289 -23.23 17.36 5.19
N LYS A 290 -23.70 18.52 4.73
CA LYS A 290 -23.04 19.44 3.81
C LYS A 290 -21.72 19.93 4.39
N LYS A 291 -21.65 20.40 5.64
CA LYS A 291 -20.39 20.84 6.27
C LYS A 291 -19.34 19.73 6.34
N ARG A 292 -19.74 18.48 6.63
CA ARG A 292 -18.82 17.33 6.67
C ARG A 292 -18.33 16.97 5.27
N PHE A 293 -19.24 16.97 4.30
CA PHE A 293 -18.91 16.66 2.91
C PHE A 293 -18.07 17.77 2.27
N GLU A 294 -18.43 19.04 2.47
CA GLU A 294 -17.63 20.21 2.11
C GLU A 294 -16.26 20.15 2.77
N SER A 295 -16.15 19.86 4.07
CA SER A 295 -14.83 19.75 4.71
C SER A 295 -13.95 18.68 4.04
N PHE A 296 -14.54 17.59 3.57
CA PHE A 296 -13.82 16.51 2.89
C PHE A 296 -13.46 16.90 1.44
N LEU A 297 -14.42 17.42 0.66
CA LEU A 297 -14.23 17.83 -0.73
C LEU A 297 -13.35 19.06 -0.88
N VAL A 298 -13.57 20.06 -0.02
CA VAL A 298 -12.74 21.26 0.07
C VAL A 298 -11.33 20.87 0.45
N GLY A 299 -11.18 20.04 1.49
CA GLY A 299 -9.88 19.69 2.06
C GLY A 299 -9.04 18.70 1.25
N SER A 300 -9.29 18.44 -0.04
CA SER A 300 -8.42 17.51 -0.76
C SER A 300 -8.35 17.77 -2.25
N LEU A 301 -9.49 17.69 -2.95
CA LEU A 301 -9.50 17.75 -4.41
C LEU A 301 -9.81 19.14 -4.96
N SER A 302 -10.66 19.93 -4.28
CA SER A 302 -11.01 21.25 -4.80
C SER A 302 -9.84 22.22 -4.71
N GLU A 303 -9.01 22.16 -3.67
CA GLU A 303 -7.86 23.05 -3.49
C GLU A 303 -6.85 22.90 -4.65
N ILE A 304 -6.57 21.67 -5.11
CA ILE A 304 -5.76 21.43 -6.31
C ILE A 304 -6.40 22.09 -7.53
N LYS A 305 -7.72 21.91 -7.69
CA LYS A 305 -8.41 22.39 -8.87
C LYS A 305 -8.50 23.90 -8.92
N VAL A 306 -8.83 24.57 -7.81
CA VAL A 306 -8.75 26.02 -7.68
C VAL A 306 -7.35 26.49 -8.00
N PHE A 307 -6.33 25.83 -7.44
CA PHE A 307 -4.95 26.19 -7.70
C PHE A 307 -4.58 26.07 -9.18
N LEU A 308 -5.11 25.10 -9.93
CA LEU A 308 -4.80 24.91 -11.35
C LEU A 308 -5.64 25.77 -12.30
N ASP A 309 -6.94 25.82 -12.06
CA ASP A 309 -7.93 26.38 -12.99
C ASP A 309 -8.17 27.87 -12.79
N GLU A 310 -7.85 28.43 -11.61
CA GLU A 310 -8.07 29.84 -11.30
C GLU A 310 -6.74 30.60 -11.13
N PRO A 311 -6.21 31.26 -12.18
CA PRO A 311 -4.90 31.92 -12.14
C PRO A 311 -4.76 32.99 -11.04
N VAL A 312 -5.86 33.68 -10.71
CA VAL A 312 -5.87 34.72 -9.68
C VAL A 312 -5.70 34.11 -8.29
N GLN A 313 -6.44 33.04 -7.97
CA GLN A 313 -6.29 32.32 -6.71
C GLN A 313 -4.92 31.63 -6.64
N ALA A 314 -4.47 31.04 -7.75
CA ALA A 314 -3.13 30.46 -7.85
C ALA A 314 -2.04 31.48 -7.50
N GLN A 315 -2.16 32.73 -7.97
CA GLN A 315 -1.21 33.78 -7.63
C GLN A 315 -1.27 34.17 -6.14
N LYS A 316 -2.46 34.23 -5.52
CA LYS A 316 -2.60 34.46 -4.07
C LYS A 316 -1.91 33.35 -3.26
N ILE A 317 -2.15 32.10 -3.62
CA ILE A 317 -1.51 30.91 -3.01
C ILE A 317 0.01 30.99 -3.14
N ARG A 318 0.55 31.28 -4.33
CA ARG A 318 2.00 31.42 -4.55
C ARG A 318 2.60 32.55 -3.74
N ARG A 319 1.91 33.69 -3.64
CA ARG A 319 2.37 34.86 -2.86
C ARG A 319 2.59 34.52 -1.38
N GLU A 320 1.81 33.62 -0.79
CA GLU A 320 2.05 33.20 0.60
C GLU A 320 3.39 32.49 0.77
N LEU A 321 3.75 31.60 -0.17
CA LEU A 321 5.07 30.97 -0.17
C LEU A 321 6.19 31.97 -0.52
N GLU A 322 5.96 32.87 -1.47
CA GLU A 322 6.93 33.94 -1.80
C GLU A 322 7.19 34.85 -0.59
N ARG A 323 6.15 35.22 0.17
CA ARG A 323 6.28 35.99 1.42
C ARG A 323 7.08 35.22 2.46
N ALA A 324 6.80 33.92 2.64
CA ALA A 324 7.54 33.09 3.57
C ALA A 324 9.02 32.93 3.18
N LEU A 325 9.30 32.81 1.88
CA LEU A 325 10.66 32.80 1.33
C LEU A 325 11.38 34.12 1.57
N ASP A 326 10.71 35.26 1.39
CA ASP A 326 11.29 36.58 1.66
C ASP A 326 11.70 36.75 3.12
N ILE A 327 10.85 36.29 4.04
CA ILE A 327 11.13 36.31 5.48
C ILE A 327 12.27 35.34 5.82
N ALA A 328 12.27 34.13 5.25
CA ALA A 328 13.30 33.12 5.50
C ALA A 328 14.67 33.48 4.91
N ALA A 329 14.67 34.16 3.77
CA ALA A 329 15.89 34.62 3.10
C ALA A 329 16.52 35.84 3.81
N TYR A 330 15.83 36.44 4.78
CA TYR A 330 16.37 37.53 5.58
C TYR A 330 17.46 37.00 6.54
N GLY A 331 18.72 37.34 6.24
CA GLY A 331 19.90 36.96 7.00
C GLY A 331 20.75 35.85 6.37
N ASP A 332 21.63 35.26 7.19
CA ASP A 332 22.58 34.23 6.76
C ASP A 332 22.07 32.79 6.98
N SER A 333 20.75 32.63 7.04
CA SER A 333 20.13 31.31 7.21
C SER A 333 20.13 30.52 5.91
N GLU A 334 20.29 29.21 6.02
CA GLU A 334 20.01 28.27 4.94
C GLU A 334 18.51 27.98 4.88
N VAL A 335 17.90 28.03 3.69
CA VAL A 335 16.45 27.82 3.54
C VAL A 335 16.20 26.46 2.90
N TYR A 336 15.32 25.67 3.50
CA TYR A 336 14.84 24.39 2.99
C TYR A 336 13.33 24.47 2.81
N VAL A 337 12.81 23.95 1.70
CA VAL A 337 11.36 23.89 1.46
C VAL A 337 10.93 22.43 1.57
N LEU A 338 10.21 22.09 2.63
CA LEU A 338 9.65 20.75 2.85
C LEU A 338 8.15 20.78 2.57
N ALA A 339 7.75 20.13 1.49
CA ALA A 339 6.41 20.22 0.95
C ALA A 339 5.72 18.84 0.89
N HIS A 340 4.46 18.76 1.31
CA HIS A 340 3.69 17.51 1.33
C HIS A 340 2.49 17.57 0.40
N SER A 341 2.18 16.46 -0.27
CA SER A 341 0.96 16.32 -1.08
C SER A 341 0.81 17.46 -2.10
N VAL A 342 -0.30 18.21 -2.03
CA VAL A 342 -0.60 19.39 -2.87
C VAL A 342 0.40 20.53 -2.66
N GLY A 343 0.88 20.71 -1.43
CA GLY A 343 1.93 21.67 -1.10
C GLY A 343 3.19 21.46 -1.94
N ALA A 344 3.48 20.22 -2.36
CA ALA A 344 4.60 19.94 -3.25
C ALA A 344 4.41 20.54 -4.66
N ALA A 345 3.19 20.53 -5.19
CA ALA A 345 2.90 21.16 -6.47
C ALA A 345 2.99 22.69 -6.38
N ILE A 346 2.48 23.27 -5.29
CA ILE A 346 2.57 24.71 -5.02
C ILE A 346 4.03 25.14 -4.89
N ALA A 347 4.81 24.44 -4.05
CA ALA A 347 6.21 24.73 -3.83
C ALA A 347 7.04 24.64 -5.11
N TYR A 348 6.85 23.57 -5.88
CA TYR A 348 7.51 23.39 -7.16
C TYR A 348 7.21 24.53 -8.13
N GLU A 349 5.93 24.84 -8.35
CA GLU A 349 5.55 25.86 -9.33
C GLU A 349 6.06 27.24 -8.93
N THR A 350 5.94 27.60 -7.65
CA THR A 350 6.46 28.89 -7.13
C THR A 350 7.95 29.01 -7.36
N LEU A 351 8.74 27.97 -7.05
CA LEU A 351 10.19 27.99 -7.26
C LEU A 351 10.55 28.00 -8.74
N ALA A 352 9.87 27.21 -9.57
CA ALA A 352 10.12 27.14 -11.01
C ALA A 352 9.83 28.47 -11.73
N LEU A 353 8.76 29.18 -11.33
CA LEU A 353 8.41 30.51 -11.87
C LEU A 353 9.37 31.60 -11.38
N ASN A 354 9.98 31.43 -10.21
CA ASN A 354 10.91 32.39 -9.62
C ASN A 354 12.39 32.01 -9.82
N ARG A 355 12.71 30.99 -10.63
CA ARG A 355 14.09 30.48 -10.80
C ARG A 355 15.10 31.55 -11.23
N ASP A 356 14.66 32.53 -12.01
CA ASP A 356 15.49 33.63 -12.51
C ASP A 356 15.61 34.77 -11.48
N ASN A 357 14.79 34.74 -10.43
CA ASN A 357 14.80 35.69 -9.32
C ASN A 357 15.87 35.29 -8.29
N ASN A 358 17.12 35.60 -8.65
CA ASN A 358 18.33 35.15 -7.98
C ASN A 358 18.36 35.35 -6.45
N HIS A 359 17.82 36.44 -5.91
CA HIS A 359 18.02 36.71 -4.47
C HIS A 359 17.28 35.74 -3.54
N ARG A 360 16.05 35.34 -3.89
CA ARG A 360 15.19 34.48 -3.04
C ARG A 360 15.54 33.01 -3.24
N VAL A 361 15.55 32.59 -4.50
CA VAL A 361 15.67 31.18 -4.86
C VAL A 361 17.10 30.66 -4.62
N ASN A 362 18.13 31.49 -4.77
CA ASN A 362 19.52 31.05 -4.51
C ASN A 362 19.82 30.77 -3.03
N LYS A 363 18.93 31.18 -2.10
CA LYS A 363 19.04 30.82 -0.68
C LYS A 363 18.40 29.46 -0.38
N VAL A 364 17.55 28.94 -1.28
CA VAL A 364 16.92 27.64 -1.13
C VAL A 364 17.93 26.54 -1.44
N LYS A 365 18.33 25.81 -0.40
CA LYS A 365 19.33 24.74 -0.48
C LYS A 365 18.77 23.44 -1.03
N SER A 366 17.49 23.16 -0.81
CA SER A 366 16.82 21.96 -1.29
C SER A 366 15.31 22.13 -1.26
N LEU A 367 14.64 21.65 -2.31
CA LEU A 367 13.22 21.35 -2.32
C LEU A 367 13.05 19.87 -1.96
N ILE A 368 12.35 19.60 -0.87
CA ILE A 368 12.07 18.25 -0.41
C ILE A 368 10.56 18.01 -0.51
N THR A 369 10.14 17.11 -1.39
CA THR A 369 8.73 16.78 -1.55
C THR A 369 8.43 15.42 -0.93
N VAL A 370 7.33 15.31 -0.18
CA VAL A 370 6.88 14.08 0.48
C VAL A 370 5.48 13.73 0.01
N GLY A 371 5.30 12.56 -0.60
CA GLY A 371 4.02 12.15 -1.17
C GLY A 371 3.51 13.14 -2.23
N SER A 372 4.39 13.60 -3.12
CA SER A 372 4.11 14.71 -4.03
C SER A 372 2.89 14.47 -4.94
N ALA A 373 1.98 15.45 -5.01
CA ALA A 373 0.87 15.46 -5.96
C ALA A 373 1.28 15.91 -7.38
N LEU A 374 2.56 16.21 -7.64
CA LEU A 374 3.02 16.73 -8.94
C LEU A 374 2.69 15.81 -10.12
N ASN A 375 2.82 14.50 -9.94
CA ASN A 375 2.51 13.53 -11.00
C ASN A 375 1.01 13.50 -11.33
N LEU A 376 0.15 13.77 -10.34
CA LEU A 376 -1.28 13.94 -10.55
C LEU A 376 -1.52 15.24 -11.35
N VAL A 377 -0.99 16.36 -10.86
CA VAL A 377 -1.13 17.69 -11.48
C VAL A 377 -0.72 17.69 -12.95
N ARG A 378 0.44 17.11 -13.29
CA ARG A 378 0.96 17.06 -14.66
C ARG A 378 0.08 16.32 -15.66
N ARG A 379 -0.85 15.49 -15.18
CA ARG A 379 -1.75 14.70 -16.01
C ARG A 379 -3.15 15.28 -16.12
N LEU A 380 -3.45 16.34 -15.37
CA LEU A 380 -4.72 17.05 -15.49
C LEU A 380 -4.71 17.88 -16.77
N GLU A 381 -5.86 17.96 -17.45
CA GLU A 381 -6.02 18.67 -18.74
C GLU A 381 -5.55 20.13 -18.67
N ASN A 382 -5.73 20.77 -17.50
CA ASN A 382 -5.37 22.17 -17.25
C ASN A 382 -3.98 22.35 -16.62
N CYS A 383 -3.08 21.37 -16.77
CA CYS A 383 -1.72 21.52 -16.27
C CYS A 383 -1.02 22.71 -16.93
N ARG A 384 -0.58 23.68 -16.14
CA ARG A 384 0.20 24.82 -16.61
C ARG A 384 1.58 24.39 -17.10
N SER A 385 2.13 25.12 -18.07
CA SER A 385 3.48 24.88 -18.60
C SER A 385 4.58 25.08 -17.56
N SER A 386 4.30 25.85 -16.51
CA SER A 386 5.17 26.07 -15.34
C SER A 386 5.56 24.79 -14.60
N PHE A 387 4.71 23.75 -14.60
CA PHE A 387 5.06 22.45 -14.01
C PHE A 387 6.09 21.67 -14.82
N TYR A 388 6.41 22.15 -16.02
CA TYR A 388 7.43 21.60 -16.92
C TYR A 388 8.71 22.46 -16.96
N LEU A 389 8.78 23.52 -16.17
CA LEU A 389 9.96 24.35 -16.05
C LEU A 389 10.94 23.73 -15.05
N PRO A 390 12.26 23.78 -15.33
CA PRO A 390 13.27 23.37 -14.36
C PRO A 390 13.30 24.30 -13.15
N LEU A 391 13.74 23.78 -12.01
CA LEU A 391 13.96 24.50 -10.75
C LEU A 391 15.28 25.30 -10.74
N GLY A 392 16.09 25.20 -11.81
CA GLY A 392 17.37 25.89 -11.91
C GLY A 392 18.42 25.24 -11.00
N ASN A 393 18.96 26.00 -10.06
CA ASN A 393 20.01 25.52 -9.16
C ASN A 393 19.49 24.90 -7.85
N VAL A 394 18.17 24.76 -7.68
CA VAL A 394 17.58 24.21 -6.46
C VAL A 394 17.56 22.67 -6.57
N PRO A 395 18.35 21.95 -5.76
CA PRO A 395 18.29 20.48 -5.70
C PRO A 395 16.90 20.03 -5.30
N TRP A 396 16.44 18.91 -5.85
CA TRP A 396 15.13 18.36 -5.56
C TRP A 396 15.21 16.91 -5.11
N VAL A 397 14.77 16.66 -3.87
CA VAL A 397 14.58 15.32 -3.31
C VAL A 397 13.09 15.00 -3.26
N ASN A 398 12.66 13.93 -3.91
CA ASN A 398 11.28 13.47 -3.90
C ASN A 398 11.15 12.15 -3.12
N ILE A 399 10.51 12.20 -1.96
CA ILE A 399 10.23 11.04 -1.11
C ILE A 399 8.81 10.54 -1.40
N ARG A 400 8.68 9.30 -1.85
CA ARG A 400 7.38 8.70 -2.20
C ARG A 400 7.20 7.29 -1.65
N ALA A 401 6.01 6.99 -1.14
CA ALA A 401 5.63 5.64 -0.76
C ALA A 401 5.17 4.83 -1.97
N ARG A 402 5.39 3.51 -1.96
CA ARG A 402 5.03 2.63 -3.08
C ARG A 402 3.53 2.62 -3.40
N HIS A 403 2.67 2.71 -2.39
CA HIS A 403 1.22 2.60 -2.57
C HIS A 403 0.52 3.95 -2.39
N ASP A 404 1.26 5.07 -2.41
CA ASP A 404 0.66 6.39 -2.36
C ASP A 404 -0.29 6.62 -3.56
N PRO A 405 -1.59 6.89 -3.32
CA PRO A 405 -2.61 7.03 -4.36
C PRO A 405 -2.42 8.30 -5.20
N LEU A 406 -1.66 9.30 -4.74
CA LEU A 406 -1.31 10.48 -5.54
C LEU A 406 -0.20 10.21 -6.58
N ARG A 407 -0.10 8.93 -6.97
CA ARG A 407 0.78 8.34 -7.99
C ARG A 407 2.23 8.28 -7.54
N ALA A 408 2.48 7.27 -6.71
CA ALA A 408 3.73 6.59 -6.44
C ALA A 408 4.50 6.21 -7.73
N GLY A 409 5.20 7.15 -8.32
CA GLY A 409 6.08 6.90 -9.46
C GLY A 409 7.23 7.89 -9.45
N PRO A 410 8.39 7.51 -10.02
CA PRO A 410 9.50 8.43 -10.16
C PRO A 410 9.01 9.70 -10.82
N THR A 411 9.20 10.84 -10.16
CA THR A 411 8.88 12.10 -10.79
C THR A 411 9.94 12.35 -11.83
N LYS A 412 9.57 12.27 -13.11
CA LYS A 412 10.48 12.62 -14.19
C LYS A 412 10.83 14.10 -14.03
N GLY A 413 12.11 14.39 -13.83
CA GLY A 413 12.62 15.76 -13.88
C GLY A 413 12.24 16.42 -15.21
N THR A 414 12.10 17.73 -15.19
CA THR A 414 11.83 18.49 -16.41
C THR A 414 13.15 18.98 -16.98
N GLY A 415 13.76 18.17 -17.85
CA GLY A 415 15.06 18.50 -18.44
C GLY A 415 16.25 18.08 -17.57
N SER A 416 17.14 19.02 -17.25
CA SER A 416 18.44 18.80 -16.58
C SER A 416 18.40 18.63 -15.07
N ASP A 417 17.22 18.77 -14.44
CA ASP A 417 17.10 18.67 -13.00
C ASP A 417 17.27 17.21 -12.56
N GLU A 418 18.39 16.92 -11.89
CA GLU A 418 18.61 15.64 -11.24
C GLU A 418 17.71 15.54 -10.00
N VAL A 419 16.51 15.01 -10.21
CA VAL A 419 15.59 14.70 -9.11
C VAL A 419 16.08 13.45 -8.41
N VAL A 420 16.41 13.58 -7.13
CA VAL A 420 16.73 12.42 -6.29
C VAL A 420 15.42 11.80 -5.81
N ASP A 421 14.93 10.83 -6.56
CA ASP A 421 13.68 10.13 -6.28
C ASP A 421 13.93 8.96 -5.31
N VAL A 422 13.42 9.11 -4.07
CA VAL A 422 13.59 8.16 -2.98
C VAL A 422 12.26 7.44 -2.72
N GLN A 423 12.24 6.15 -3.01
CA GLN A 423 11.09 5.31 -2.68
C GLN A 423 11.18 4.78 -1.25
N VAL A 424 10.13 5.02 -0.46
CA VAL A 424 9.96 4.50 0.89
C VAL A 424 8.81 3.49 0.95
N SER A 425 8.77 2.71 2.03
CA SER A 425 7.69 1.79 2.35
C SER A 425 6.99 2.29 3.62
N ASN A 426 5.74 2.73 3.49
CA ASN A 426 4.90 3.10 4.63
C ASN A 426 4.13 1.86 5.12
N GLU A 427 2.82 1.94 5.33
CA GLU A 427 2.02 0.83 5.86
C GLU A 427 1.70 -0.23 4.81
N GLY A 428 1.91 0.08 3.53
CA GLY A 428 1.46 -0.78 2.43
C GLY A 428 -0.05 -0.66 2.19
N ASP A 429 -0.68 0.38 2.72
CA ASP A 429 -2.11 0.64 2.60
C ASP A 429 -2.30 1.93 1.79
N PRO A 430 -2.97 1.93 0.63
CA PRO A 430 -3.15 3.13 -0.17
C PRO A 430 -3.77 4.32 0.58
N PHE A 431 -4.61 4.08 1.60
CA PHE A 431 -5.26 5.18 2.32
C PHE A 431 -4.34 5.82 3.37
N ASN A 432 -3.47 5.01 3.99
CA ASN A 432 -2.57 5.47 5.05
C ASN A 432 -1.17 5.78 4.52
N ASP A 433 -0.76 5.24 3.38
CA ASP A 433 0.57 5.48 2.83
C ASP A 433 0.79 6.95 2.50
N HIS A 434 -0.27 7.71 2.19
CA HIS A 434 -0.18 9.14 1.89
C HIS A 434 0.01 10.02 3.13
N SER A 435 -0.60 9.67 4.27
CA SER A 435 -0.51 10.41 5.53
C SER A 435 0.57 9.86 6.48
N GLY A 436 0.98 8.61 6.28
CA GLY A 436 1.87 7.85 7.16
C GLY A 436 3.37 8.19 7.05
N TYR A 437 3.76 9.17 6.22
CA TYR A 437 5.18 9.56 6.09
C TYR A 437 5.77 10.03 7.42
N TRP A 438 4.98 10.77 8.21
CA TRP A 438 5.42 11.34 9.49
C TRP A 438 5.54 10.30 10.61
N ALA A 439 4.98 9.10 10.41
CA ALA A 439 5.20 7.95 11.28
C ALA A 439 6.38 7.07 10.80
N ASN A 440 6.95 7.35 9.62
CA ASN A 440 8.01 6.53 9.04
C ASN A 440 9.41 7.02 9.44
N GLU A 441 9.70 6.85 10.73
CA GLU A 441 10.98 7.15 11.39
C GLU A 441 12.21 6.46 10.78
N HIS A 442 12.01 5.40 10.01
CA HIS A 442 13.11 4.55 9.55
C HIS A 442 13.61 4.89 8.16
N GLN A 443 12.79 5.56 7.34
CA GLN A 443 13.15 5.84 5.95
C GLN A 443 12.92 7.30 5.58
N VAL A 444 11.87 7.93 6.13
CA VAL A 444 11.58 9.34 5.82
C VAL A 444 12.52 10.24 6.61
N PHE A 445 12.53 10.15 7.94
CA PHE A 445 13.32 11.05 8.79
C PHE A 445 14.83 10.97 8.60
N PRO A 446 15.47 9.79 8.46
CA PRO A 446 16.90 9.74 8.18
C PRO A 446 17.25 10.48 6.89
N ARG A 447 16.39 10.37 5.86
CA ARG A 447 16.57 11.08 4.60
C ARG A 447 16.36 12.59 4.77
N LEU A 448 15.30 13.00 5.46
CA LEU A 448 15.03 14.41 5.73
C LEU A 448 16.16 15.06 6.54
N VAL A 449 16.62 14.40 7.60
CA VAL A 449 17.71 14.89 8.44
C VAL A 449 19.02 14.88 7.67
N GLY A 450 19.34 13.85 6.89
CA GLY A 450 20.53 13.83 6.05
C GLY A 450 20.57 15.01 5.06
N GLU A 451 19.43 15.30 4.43
CA GLU A 451 19.30 16.42 3.49
C GLU A 451 19.43 17.79 4.17
N ILE A 452 18.77 17.97 5.32
CA ILE A 452 18.77 19.26 6.04
C ILE A 452 20.08 19.48 6.80
N TRP A 453 20.64 18.46 7.44
CA TRP A 453 21.86 18.55 8.24
C TRP A 453 23.10 18.68 7.35
N GLY A 454 23.15 17.92 6.24
CA GLY A 454 24.27 17.89 5.31
C GLY A 454 25.18 16.67 5.52
N LYS A 455 26.41 16.75 5.00
CA LYS A 455 27.35 15.60 4.92
C LYS A 455 27.68 14.97 6.28
N ASP A 456 27.71 15.77 7.33
CA ASP A 456 28.07 15.34 8.69
C ASP A 456 26.95 14.55 9.39
N ALA A 457 25.76 14.43 8.78
CA ALA A 457 24.63 13.73 9.38
C ALA A 457 24.95 12.25 9.68
N ASN A 458 25.72 11.61 8.81
CA ASN A 458 26.10 10.20 8.97
C ASN A 458 26.94 9.99 10.22
N ASP A 459 27.86 10.90 10.53
CA ASP A 459 28.73 10.83 11.70
C ASP A 459 27.96 11.13 12.99
N VAL A 460 27.02 12.07 12.93
CA VAL A 460 26.22 12.51 14.08
C VAL A 460 25.18 11.47 14.49
N PHE A 461 24.50 10.86 13.51
CA PHE A 461 23.36 9.97 13.74
C PHE A 461 23.67 8.51 13.41
N HIS A 462 24.93 8.18 13.10
CA HIS A 462 25.39 6.84 12.71
C HIS A 462 24.58 6.20 11.57
N MET A 463 24.14 7.01 10.59
CA MET A 463 23.21 6.55 9.54
C MET A 463 23.79 5.43 8.66
N GLN A 464 25.12 5.35 8.50
CA GLN A 464 25.80 4.34 7.66
C GLN A 464 25.79 2.93 8.24
N ALA A 465 25.74 2.77 9.57
CA ALA A 465 25.75 1.44 10.20
C ALA A 465 24.42 0.68 9.97
N ASP A 466 23.35 1.42 9.65
CA ASP A 466 22.00 0.90 9.57
C ASP A 466 21.56 0.54 8.13
N GLU A 467 22.16 1.09 7.08
CA GLU A 467 21.72 0.77 5.70
C GLU A 467 21.84 -0.72 5.34
N HIS A 468 22.82 -1.43 5.94
CA HIS A 468 23.02 -2.86 5.68
C HIS A 468 22.24 -3.78 6.66
N TRP A 469 22.01 -3.36 7.91
CA TRP A 469 21.33 -4.17 8.95
C TRP A 469 19.82 -3.91 9.06
N VAL A 470 19.34 -2.71 8.72
CA VAL A 470 17.90 -2.38 8.66
C VAL A 470 17.20 -3.10 7.50
N ASN A 471 17.95 -3.56 6.50
CA ASN A 471 17.39 -4.11 5.25
C ASN A 471 16.83 -5.54 5.35
N LEU A 472 17.31 -6.39 6.25
CA LEU A 472 16.86 -7.78 6.31
C LEU A 472 15.96 -8.06 7.52
N GLY A 473 16.46 -7.91 8.75
CA GLY A 473 15.71 -8.30 9.93
C GLY A 473 14.46 -7.45 10.16
N TRP A 474 14.59 -6.13 10.09
CA TRP A 474 13.47 -5.23 10.38
C TRP A 474 12.52 -5.05 9.20
N LEU A 475 13.06 -4.95 7.98
CA LEU A 475 12.24 -4.96 6.77
C LEU A 475 11.48 -6.29 6.66
N ALA A 476 12.08 -7.42 7.07
CA ALA A 476 11.36 -8.67 7.26
C ALA A 476 10.33 -8.60 8.39
N LYS A 477 10.64 -8.07 9.58
CA LYS A 477 9.64 -7.89 10.66
C LYS A 477 8.45 -7.03 10.22
N ARG A 478 8.69 -5.93 9.51
CA ARG A 478 7.65 -5.06 8.95
C ARG A 478 6.88 -5.76 7.83
N LYS A 479 7.57 -6.44 6.91
CA LYS A 479 6.92 -7.24 5.85
C LYS A 479 6.10 -8.38 6.46
N VAL A 480 6.59 -9.07 7.47
CA VAL A 480 5.87 -10.10 8.24
C VAL A 480 4.67 -9.47 8.93
N ARG A 481 4.81 -8.32 9.59
CA ARG A 481 3.69 -7.60 10.19
C ARG A 481 2.64 -7.23 9.14
N ILE A 482 3.04 -6.66 8.02
CA ILE A 482 2.15 -6.34 6.89
C ILE A 482 1.51 -7.63 6.36
N LEU A 483 2.27 -8.70 6.18
CA LEU A 483 1.79 -9.99 5.67
C LEU A 483 0.86 -10.70 6.67
N CYS A 484 1.05 -10.52 7.97
CA CYS A 484 0.15 -10.97 9.03
C CYS A 484 -1.13 -10.13 9.05
N ILE A 485 -1.04 -8.79 8.96
CA ILE A 485 -2.22 -7.90 8.92
C ILE A 485 -3.02 -8.15 7.63
N SER A 486 -2.35 -8.18 6.49
CA SER A 486 -2.93 -8.55 5.21
C SER A 486 -3.48 -9.97 5.28
N GLY A 487 -2.73 -10.93 5.81
CA GLY A 487 -3.15 -12.33 6.03
C GLY A 487 -4.42 -12.45 6.88
N PHE A 488 -4.54 -11.64 7.93
CA PHE A 488 -5.74 -11.58 8.76
C PHE A 488 -6.90 -10.92 8.04
N ARG A 489 -6.63 -9.83 7.29
CA ARG A 489 -7.62 -9.25 6.37
C ARG A 489 -8.09 -10.34 5.40
N TRP A 490 -7.18 -11.11 4.78
CA TRP A 490 -7.50 -12.23 3.88
C TRP A 490 -8.33 -13.32 4.56
N ALA A 491 -7.99 -13.71 5.80
CA ALA A 491 -8.76 -14.69 6.55
C ALA A 491 -10.18 -14.19 6.85
N ALA A 492 -10.32 -12.93 7.28
CA ALA A 492 -11.62 -12.30 7.47
C ALA A 492 -12.41 -12.21 6.16
N TRP A 493 -11.74 -11.91 5.05
CA TRP A 493 -12.29 -11.90 3.70
C TRP A 493 -12.60 -13.29 3.14
N GLY A 494 -12.02 -14.37 3.65
CA GLY A 494 -12.43 -15.75 3.31
C GLY A 494 -13.64 -16.20 4.13
N VAL A 495 -13.67 -15.83 5.40
CA VAL A 495 -14.78 -16.13 6.32
C VAL A 495 -16.05 -15.38 5.90
N PHE A 496 -15.95 -14.14 5.43
CA PHE A 496 -17.12 -13.32 5.09
C PHE A 496 -17.96 -13.89 3.91
N PRO A 497 -17.41 -14.24 2.74
CA PRO A 497 -18.12 -14.91 1.66
C PRO A 497 -18.60 -16.30 2.04
N ALA A 498 -17.83 -17.05 2.83
CA ALA A 498 -18.29 -18.35 3.34
C ALA A 498 -19.53 -18.18 4.21
N THR A 499 -19.54 -17.18 5.09
CA THR A 499 -20.68 -16.86 5.96
C THR A 499 -21.88 -16.36 5.14
N ILE A 500 -21.67 -15.49 4.15
CA ILE A 500 -22.72 -15.05 3.22
C ILE A 500 -23.24 -16.23 2.40
N SER A 501 -22.37 -17.10 1.90
CA SER A 501 -22.77 -18.25 1.08
C SER A 501 -23.58 -19.26 1.90
N VAL A 502 -23.18 -19.51 3.16
CA VAL A 502 -23.97 -20.32 4.10
C VAL A 502 -25.30 -19.65 4.42
N GLY A 503 -25.30 -18.33 4.64
CA GLY A 503 -26.52 -17.56 4.87
C GLY A 503 -27.47 -17.58 3.67
N LEU A 504 -26.96 -17.39 2.45
CA LEU A 504 -27.71 -17.46 1.20
C LEU A 504 -28.17 -18.88 0.90
N ALA A 505 -27.34 -19.90 1.09
CA ALA A 505 -27.73 -21.30 0.92
C ALA A 505 -28.80 -21.70 1.94
N SER A 506 -28.72 -21.18 3.18
CA SER A 506 -29.76 -21.38 4.19
C SER A 506 -31.04 -20.63 3.83
N PHE A 507 -30.94 -19.41 3.29
CA PHE A 507 -32.06 -18.59 2.82
C PHE A 507 -32.76 -19.20 1.60
N PHE A 508 -32.00 -19.66 0.59
CA PHE A 508 -32.52 -20.32 -0.59
C PHE A 508 -32.98 -21.75 -0.30
N GLY A 509 -32.32 -22.46 0.62
CA GLY A 509 -32.81 -23.73 1.16
C GLY A 509 -34.17 -23.54 1.83
N TRP A 510 -34.30 -22.51 2.67
CA TRP A 510 -35.57 -22.13 3.30
C TRP A 510 -36.64 -21.73 2.26
N LEU A 511 -36.27 -20.95 1.23
CA LEU A 511 -37.18 -20.63 0.11
C LEU A 511 -37.59 -21.88 -0.68
N GLY A 512 -36.66 -22.81 -0.89
CA GLY A 512 -36.83 -23.99 -1.73
C GLY A 512 -37.56 -25.16 -1.06
N THR A 513 -37.41 -25.36 0.25
CA THR A 513 -37.99 -26.53 0.94
C THR A 513 -39.24 -26.23 1.75
N GLY A 514 -39.44 -24.97 2.18
CA GLY A 514 -40.59 -24.57 2.99
C GLY A 514 -41.43 -23.53 2.28
N PHE A 515 -40.88 -22.35 1.99
CA PHE A 515 -41.68 -21.22 1.51
C PHE A 515 -42.38 -21.50 0.17
N LEU A 516 -41.69 -22.03 -0.85
CA LEU A 516 -42.35 -22.33 -2.14
C LEU A 516 -43.38 -23.45 -2.03
N LYS A 517 -43.13 -24.44 -1.17
CA LYS A 517 -44.09 -25.52 -0.93
C LYS A 517 -45.30 -25.01 -0.17
N ASP A 518 -45.11 -24.28 0.92
CA ASP A 518 -46.16 -23.71 1.75
C ASP A 518 -46.94 -22.63 0.99
N THR A 519 -46.26 -21.85 0.14
CA THR A 519 -46.91 -20.86 -0.74
C THR A 519 -47.64 -21.54 -1.88
N TRP A 520 -47.11 -22.63 -2.46
CA TRP A 520 -47.80 -23.41 -3.48
C TRP A 520 -48.99 -24.18 -2.91
N GLU A 521 -48.87 -24.75 -1.71
CA GLU A 521 -49.97 -25.40 -1.00
C GLU A 521 -51.01 -24.37 -0.57
N ALA A 522 -50.62 -23.20 -0.04
CA ALA A 522 -51.55 -22.12 0.25
C ALA A 522 -52.21 -21.55 -1.02
N LEU A 523 -51.47 -21.42 -2.12
CA LEU A 523 -52.02 -21.00 -3.41
C LEU A 523 -52.95 -22.05 -3.99
N TRP A 524 -52.59 -23.34 -3.91
CA TRP A 524 -53.42 -24.45 -4.35
C TRP A 524 -54.68 -24.57 -3.51
N GLN A 525 -54.58 -24.41 -2.19
CA GLN A 525 -55.70 -24.38 -1.27
C GLN A 525 -56.60 -23.17 -1.56
N ALA A 526 -56.02 -22.00 -1.79
CA ALA A 526 -56.77 -20.81 -2.21
C ALA A 526 -57.43 -21.01 -3.58
N LEU A 527 -56.75 -21.58 -4.57
CA LEU A 527 -57.36 -21.90 -5.86
C LEU A 527 -58.49 -22.93 -5.69
N ASN A 528 -58.30 -23.91 -4.81
CA ASN A 528 -59.31 -24.92 -4.55
C ASN A 528 -60.52 -24.33 -3.82
N ASP A 529 -60.30 -23.47 -2.83
CA ASP A 529 -61.34 -22.86 -1.98
C ASP A 529 -62.05 -21.67 -2.65
N TYR A 530 -61.35 -20.93 -3.53
CA TYR A 530 -61.87 -19.71 -4.18
C TYR A 530 -62.17 -19.85 -5.68
N ILE A 531 -61.64 -20.87 -6.37
CA ILE A 531 -61.94 -21.10 -7.79
C ILE A 531 -62.69 -22.43 -7.98
N PHE A 532 -62.16 -23.54 -7.47
CA PHE A 532 -62.77 -24.85 -7.73
C PHE A 532 -64.02 -25.12 -6.88
N LEU A 533 -64.01 -24.83 -5.58
CA LEU A 533 -65.17 -24.98 -4.69
C LEU A 533 -66.33 -24.03 -5.06
N PRO A 534 -66.11 -22.76 -5.44
CA PRO A 534 -67.18 -21.84 -5.84
C PRO A 534 -67.80 -22.19 -7.21
N LEU A 535 -67.09 -22.93 -8.06
CA LEU A 535 -67.64 -23.51 -9.29
C LEU A 535 -68.55 -24.72 -9.01
N VAL A 536 -68.47 -25.32 -7.81
CA VAL A 536 -69.23 -26.52 -7.41
C VAL A 536 -70.33 -26.22 -6.39
N ASN A 537 -70.32 -25.07 -5.71
CA ASN A 537 -71.30 -24.77 -4.68
C ASN A 537 -71.73 -23.29 -4.66
N PRO A 538 -72.87 -22.94 -5.31
CA PRO A 538 -73.40 -21.59 -5.26
C PRO A 538 -74.41 -21.51 -4.12
N LEU A 539 -73.96 -21.21 -2.90
CA LEU A 539 -74.76 -20.65 -1.79
C LEU A 539 -73.89 -20.58 -0.51
N LEU A 540 -73.29 -19.42 -0.22
CA LEU A 540 -73.12 -18.79 1.12
C LEU A 540 -71.83 -17.94 1.26
N ARG A 541 -72.06 -16.64 1.50
CA ARG A 541 -71.36 -15.67 2.37
C ARG A 541 -70.00 -15.02 1.99
N GLU A 542 -70.13 -13.71 1.78
CA GLU A 542 -69.47 -12.51 2.39
C GLU A 542 -68.12 -12.61 3.16
N ASP A 543 -67.26 -11.66 2.77
CA ASP A 543 -66.15 -10.94 3.44
C ASP A 543 -64.79 -11.61 3.77
N ILE A 544 -63.68 -10.96 3.32
CA ILE A 544 -62.57 -10.40 4.16
C ILE A 544 -61.34 -9.89 3.34
N ASN A 545 -60.81 -8.72 3.74
CA ASN A 545 -59.52 -8.09 3.39
C ASN A 545 -58.31 -8.72 4.11
N VAL A 546 -57.12 -8.84 3.50
CA VAL A 546 -55.80 -8.71 4.21
C VAL A 546 -54.63 -8.31 3.28
N PHE A 547 -53.94 -7.21 3.58
CA PHE A 547 -52.51 -7.00 3.29
C PHE A 547 -51.89 -6.42 4.58
N ASP A 548 -51.00 -7.14 5.27
CA ASP A 548 -50.40 -6.70 6.54
C ASP A 548 -48.95 -6.20 6.35
N PRO A 549 -48.71 -4.87 6.34
CA PRO A 549 -47.40 -4.27 6.15
C PRO A 549 -46.43 -4.43 7.34
N ARG A 550 -46.85 -5.01 8.47
CA ARG A 550 -45.98 -5.15 9.66
C ARG A 550 -44.90 -6.22 9.49
N GLY A 551 -45.14 -7.25 8.68
CA GLY A 551 -44.18 -8.33 8.43
C GLY A 551 -42.93 -7.88 7.68
N LEU A 552 -43.08 -6.99 6.69
CA LEU A 552 -41.97 -6.51 5.86
C LEU A 552 -40.97 -5.65 6.66
N TRP A 553 -41.49 -4.85 7.61
CA TRP A 553 -40.67 -4.01 8.48
C TRP A 553 -39.86 -4.82 9.49
N GLN A 554 -40.46 -5.86 10.09
CA GLN A 554 -39.75 -6.75 11.02
C GLN A 554 -38.61 -7.52 10.33
N GLN A 555 -38.83 -7.97 9.09
CA GLN A 555 -37.81 -8.68 8.31
C GLN A 555 -36.65 -7.76 7.89
N THR A 556 -36.96 -6.54 7.44
CA THR A 556 -35.93 -5.55 7.07
C THR A 556 -35.09 -5.15 8.29
N PHE A 557 -35.72 -4.97 9.44
CA PHE A 557 -35.04 -4.64 10.69
C PHE A 557 -34.11 -5.78 11.17
N ALA A 558 -34.54 -7.04 11.07
CA ALA A 558 -33.73 -8.19 11.46
C ALA A 558 -32.46 -8.35 10.62
N VAL A 559 -32.53 -8.09 9.30
CA VAL A 559 -31.36 -8.14 8.40
C VAL A 559 -30.37 -7.03 8.72
N LEU A 560 -30.86 -5.80 8.93
CA LEU A 560 -30.00 -4.66 9.29
C LEU A 560 -29.34 -4.83 10.66
N LEU A 561 -30.07 -5.36 11.65
CA LEU A 561 -29.54 -5.64 12.98
C LEU A 561 -28.46 -6.74 12.95
N SER A 562 -28.66 -7.77 12.14
CA SER A 562 -27.69 -8.86 11.96
C SER A 562 -26.39 -8.35 11.31
N ALA A 563 -26.50 -7.52 10.27
CA ALA A 563 -25.35 -6.89 9.63
C ALA A 563 -24.57 -5.97 10.60
N LEU A 564 -25.28 -5.23 11.45
CA LEU A 564 -24.67 -4.37 12.47
C LEU A 564 -23.90 -5.19 13.52
N ILE A 565 -24.49 -6.28 14.02
CA ILE A 565 -23.84 -7.15 15.02
C ILE A 565 -22.57 -7.79 14.47
N VAL A 566 -22.61 -8.32 13.24
CA VAL A 566 -21.41 -8.89 12.58
C VAL A 566 -20.31 -7.84 12.44
N THR A 567 -20.67 -6.61 12.07
CA THR A 567 -19.71 -5.50 11.93
C THR A 567 -19.09 -5.11 13.28
N LEU A 568 -19.88 -5.06 14.35
CA LEU A 568 -19.40 -4.73 15.69
C LEU A 568 -18.49 -5.83 16.27
N VAL A 569 -18.82 -7.11 16.05
CA VAL A 569 -17.97 -8.24 16.47
C VAL A 569 -16.65 -8.23 15.71
N ALA A 570 -16.66 -7.97 14.39
CA ALA A 570 -15.44 -7.84 13.60
C ALA A 570 -14.56 -6.67 14.09
N GLN A 571 -15.14 -5.52 14.43
CA GLN A 571 -14.39 -4.39 15.01
C GLN A 571 -13.84 -4.69 16.40
N MET A 572 -14.59 -5.40 17.25
CA MET A 572 -14.11 -5.82 18.57
C MET A 572 -12.93 -6.79 18.46
N LEU A 573 -13.03 -7.81 17.59
CA LEU A 573 -11.95 -8.75 17.33
C LEU A 573 -10.72 -8.03 16.79
N TYR A 574 -10.89 -7.07 15.87
CA TYR A 574 -9.79 -6.25 15.37
C TYR A 574 -9.09 -5.45 16.47
N LYS A 575 -9.85 -4.76 17.35
CA LYS A 575 -9.29 -3.99 18.47
C LYS A 575 -8.62 -4.87 19.53
N PHE A 576 -9.23 -5.99 19.89
CA PHE A 576 -8.69 -6.95 20.85
C PHE A 576 -7.39 -7.58 20.35
N THR A 577 -7.34 -7.97 19.08
CA THR A 577 -6.14 -8.55 18.47
C THR A 577 -5.04 -7.50 18.29
N ARG A 578 -5.40 -6.25 17.96
CA ARG A 578 -4.46 -5.13 17.97
C ARG A 578 -3.82 -4.96 19.35
N ALA A 579 -4.60 -4.94 20.43
CA ALA A 579 -4.06 -4.83 21.79
C ALA A 579 -3.11 -5.99 22.14
N LEU A 580 -3.47 -7.23 21.81
CA LEU A 580 -2.63 -8.42 22.05
C LEU A 580 -1.30 -8.39 21.28
N LEU A 581 -1.30 -7.87 20.04
CA LEU A 581 -0.11 -7.81 19.20
C LEU A 581 0.77 -6.57 19.48
N TRP A 582 0.23 -5.55 20.13
CA TRP A 582 0.91 -4.26 20.31
C TRP A 582 1.57 -4.11 21.70
N ASP A 583 1.00 -4.69 22.77
CA ASP A 583 1.39 -4.34 24.15
C ASP A 583 2.23 -5.40 24.90
N GLY A 584 2.97 -6.27 24.20
CA GLY A 584 4.11 -6.98 24.83
C GLY A 584 4.39 -8.42 24.39
N PHE A 585 3.45 -9.09 23.71
CA PHE A 585 3.61 -10.52 23.36
C PHE A 585 4.75 -10.76 22.35
N PHE A 586 4.92 -9.87 21.37
CA PHE A 586 5.99 -9.99 20.36
C PHE A 586 7.38 -9.60 20.87
N GLU A 587 7.48 -8.68 21.84
CA GLU A 587 8.76 -8.32 22.47
C GLU A 587 9.32 -9.44 23.33
N GLN A 588 8.47 -10.19 24.05
CA GLN A 588 8.91 -11.32 24.87
C GLN A 588 9.39 -12.51 24.03
N TRP A 589 8.75 -12.80 22.91
CA TRP A 589 9.04 -14.00 22.11
C TRP A 589 10.28 -13.87 21.21
N PHE A 590 10.67 -12.64 20.86
CA PHE A 590 11.85 -12.37 20.03
C PHE A 590 12.98 -11.66 20.80
N ARG A 591 12.98 -11.70 22.14
CA ARG A 591 14.20 -11.44 22.92
C ARG A 591 15.20 -12.54 22.59
N ILE A 592 16.00 -12.31 21.56
CA ILE A 592 17.25 -13.03 21.34
C ILE A 592 18.06 -12.79 22.62
N PRO A 593 18.47 -13.83 23.36
CA PRO A 593 19.29 -13.64 24.54
C PRO A 593 20.51 -12.81 24.12
N LYS A 594 20.76 -11.71 24.83
CA LYS A 594 22.01 -10.96 24.68
C LYS A 594 23.10 -12.01 24.83
N ARG A 595 23.84 -12.24 23.75
CA ARG A 595 25.05 -13.03 23.80
C ARG A 595 25.99 -12.19 24.64
N ASP A 596 26.24 -12.61 25.87
CA ASP A 596 27.28 -12.01 26.69
C ASP A 596 28.56 -12.07 25.87
N SER A 597 29.05 -10.89 25.49
CA SER A 597 30.30 -10.75 24.76
C SER A 597 31.42 -10.93 25.76
N GLU A 598 32.00 -12.12 25.78
CA GLU A 598 33.43 -12.30 26.02
C GLU A 598 34.22 -12.00 24.74
#